data_AF-A0A4R4Y156-F1
#
_entry.id   AF-A0A4R4Y156-F1
#
_cell.length_a   1.000
_cell.length_b   1.000
_cell.length_c   1.000
_cell.angle_alpha   90.00
_cell.angle_beta   90.00
_cell.angle_gamma   90.00
#
_symmetry.space_group_name_H-M   'P 1'
#
loop_
_entity.id
_entity.type
_entity.pdbx_description
1 polymer ?
#
loop_
_entity_poly.entity_id
_entity_poly.type
_entity_poly.pdbx_seq_one_letter_code
_entity_poly.pdbx_strand_id
1 'polypeptide(L)' 'MRRYVSRGARLWVLTWDVDQAWGHLAILTGRAPVFVRFVQLEDDPPLYELARTCSSASRGGLRQLWFLGEGDSEGDLA' A
#
# COMPACT_ATOMS: atom_id res chain seq x y z
N MET A 1 -10.57 6.72 21.13
CA MET A 1 -10.71 6.14 19.78
C MET A 1 -10.19 4.70 19.83
N ARG A 2 -11.05 3.68 19.83
CA ARG A 2 -10.62 2.26 19.83
C ARG A 2 -10.36 1.83 18.39
N ARG A 3 -9.16 1.33 18.09
CA ARG A 3 -8.80 0.77 16.77
C ARG A 3 -9.13 -0.72 16.77
N TYR A 4 -10.03 -1.14 15.88
CA TYR A 4 -10.32 -2.54 15.62
C TYR A 4 -9.39 -3.01 14.51
N VAL A 5 -8.33 -3.74 14.87
CA VAL A 5 -7.49 -4.46 13.91
C VAL A 5 -7.76 -5.94 14.14
N SER A 6 -8.26 -6.64 13.12
CA SER A 6 -8.44 -8.09 13.19
C SER A 6 -7.08 -8.75 13.45
N ARG A 7 -7.05 -9.81 14.27
CA ARG A 7 -5.84 -10.61 14.47
C ARG A 7 -5.40 -11.15 13.10
N GLY A 8 -4.19 -10.76 12.65
CA GLY A 8 -3.62 -11.18 11.36
C GLY A 8 -3.60 -10.10 10.27
N ALA A 9 -4.36 -9.01 10.41
CA ALA A 9 -4.29 -7.91 9.47
C ALA A 9 -2.97 -7.15 9.60
N ARG A 10 -2.29 -6.95 8.47
CA ARG A 10 -1.08 -6.14 8.36
C ARG A 10 -1.44 -4.78 7.76
N LEU A 11 -0.72 -3.74 8.17
CA LEU A 11 -0.87 -2.40 7.60
C LEU A 11 0.04 -2.28 6.38
N TRP A 12 -0.57 -1.98 5.24
CA TRP A 12 0.10 -1.80 3.96
C TRP A 12 0.11 -0.33 3.56
N VAL A 13 1.11 0.06 2.78
CA VAL A 13 1.20 1.36 2.14
C VAL A 13 1.60 1.20 0.69
N LEU A 14 0.80 1.79 -0.21
CA LEU A 14 1.14 1.97 -1.61
C LEU A 14 1.53 3.43 -1.81
N THR A 15 2.75 3.67 -2.30
CA THR A 15 3.27 5.03 -2.58
C THR A 15 3.60 5.18 -4.06
N TRP A 16 3.11 6.23 -4.70
CA TRP A 16 3.38 6.52 -6.11
C TRP A 16 3.48 8.02 -6.35
N ASP A 17 3.98 8.41 -7.50
CA ASP A 17 3.93 9.78 -8.00
C ASP A 17 2.68 9.93 -8.90
N VAL A 18 1.96 11.05 -8.81
CA VAL A 18 0.73 11.28 -9.62
C VAL A 18 0.94 11.12 -11.12
N ASP A 19 2.16 11.32 -11.60
CA ASP A 19 2.51 11.23 -13.03
C ASP A 19 3.01 9.83 -13.43
N GLN A 20 2.98 8.86 -12.52
CA GLN A 20 3.44 7.49 -12.75
C GLN A 20 2.27 6.47 -12.73
N ALA A 21 2.29 5.54 -13.67
CA ALA A 21 1.35 4.42 -13.74
C ALA A 21 1.67 3.27 -12.78
N TRP A 22 2.75 3.40 -11.99
CA TRP A 22 3.24 2.37 -11.08
C TRP A 22 3.58 2.96 -9.70
N GLY A 23 3.61 2.10 -8.69
CA GLY A 23 3.93 2.48 -7.31
C GLY A 23 4.69 1.43 -6.52
N HIS A 24 5.17 1.81 -5.34
CA HIS A 24 5.86 0.95 -4.39
C HIS A 24 4.88 0.44 -3.34
N LEU A 25 4.72 -0.87 -3.25
CA LEU A 25 3.98 -1.51 -2.18
C LEU A 25 4.94 -1.90 -1.07
N ALA A 26 4.63 -1.45 0.14
CA ALA A 26 5.36 -1.78 1.34
C ALA A 26 4.40 -2.20 2.46
N ILE A 27 4.94 -2.96 3.41
CA ILE A 27 4.21 -3.48 4.56
C ILE A 27 4.85 -2.98 5.85
N LEU A 28 4.05 -2.52 6.80
CA LEU A 28 4.56 -2.05 8.08
C LEU A 28 4.80 -3.24 9.02
N THR A 29 6.05 -3.69 9.08
CA THR A 29 6.52 -4.67 10.08
C THR A 29 7.24 -3.94 11.20
N GLY A 30 6.50 -3.51 12.22
CA GLY A 30 7.06 -2.77 13.35
C GLY A 30 7.10 -1.25 13.10
N ARG A 31 8.30 -0.64 13.16
CA ARG A 31 8.44 0.84 13.13
C ARG A 31 8.65 1.43 11.73
N ALA A 32 9.07 0.62 10.76
CA ALA A 32 9.38 1.09 9.42
C ALA A 32 8.67 0.23 8.36
N PRO A 33 8.17 0.81 7.26
CA PRO A 33 7.69 0.05 6.12
C PRO A 33 8.83 -0.75 5.48
N VAL A 34 8.55 -2.00 5.14
CA VAL A 34 9.44 -2.88 4.37
C VAL A 34 8.90 -2.98 2.96
N PHE A 35 9.74 -2.69 1.97
CA PHE A 35 9.39 -2.81 0.55
C PHE A 35 9.05 -4.27 0.22
N VAL A 36 7.99 -4.47 -0.56
CA VAL A 36 7.55 -5.80 -1.01
C VAL A 36 7.73 -5.93 -2.52
N ARG A 37 7.10 -5.03 -3.28
CA ARG A 37 7.13 -5.08 -4.75
C ARG A 37 6.72 -3.76 -5.38
N PHE A 38 6.98 -3.63 -6.67
CA PHE A 38 6.31 -2.67 -7.52
C PHE A 38 4.92 -3.16 -7.91
N VAL A 39 3.99 -2.22 -8.07
CA VAL A 39 2.62 -2.48 -8.52
C VAL A 39 2.34 -1.59 -9.72
N GLN A 40 1.90 -2.18 -10.82
CA GLN A 40 1.31 -1.45 -11.94
C GLN A 40 -0.13 -1.12 -11.57
N LEU A 41 -0.45 0.16 -11.47
CA LEU A 41 -1.80 0.61 -11.12
C LEU A 41 -2.76 0.42 -12.28
N GLU A 42 -2.28 0.60 -13.51
CA GLU A 42 -3.08 0.44 -14.72
C GLU A 42 -3.60 -1.00 -14.95
N ASP A 43 -2.87 -1.99 -14.44
CA ASP A 43 -3.23 -3.41 -14.54
C ASP A 43 -4.38 -3.79 -13.59
N ASP A 44 -4.72 -2.94 -12.61
CA ASP A 44 -5.79 -3.15 -11.64
C ASP A 44 -6.67 -1.89 -11.52
N PRO A 45 -7.68 -1.72 -12.40
CA PRO A 45 -8.56 -0.55 -12.41
C PRO A 45 -9.28 -0.30 -11.07
N PRO A 46 -9.78 -1.33 -10.34
CA PRO A 46 -10.30 -1.14 -8.99
C PRO A 46 -9.28 -0.55 -8.01
N LEU A 47 -8.04 -1.05 -8.01
CA LEU A 47 -6.97 -0.51 -7.17
C LEU A 47 -6.63 0.92 -7.58
N TYR A 48 -6.58 1.22 -8.88
CA TYR A 48 -6.31 2.56 -9.38
C TYR A 48 -7.38 3.58 -8.95
N GLU A 49 -8.66 3.23 -9.06
CA GLU A 49 -9.76 4.10 -8.60
C GLU A 49 -9.74 4.31 -7.08
N LEU A 50 -9.46 3.23 -6.32
CA LEU A 50 -9.28 3.32 -4.87
C LEU A 50 -8.09 4.22 -4.50
N ALA A 51 -6.97 4.05 -5.19
CA ALA A 51 -5.76 4.85 -5.03
C ALA A 51 -6.02 6.33 -5.34
N ARG A 52 -6.75 6.64 -6.40
CA ARG A 52 -7.17 8.00 -6.73
C ARG A 52 -8.07 8.64 -5.66
N THR A 53 -9.01 7.86 -5.13
CA THR A 53 -10.07 8.38 -4.23
C THR A 53 -9.61 8.48 -2.78
N CYS A 54 -8.84 7.50 -2.31
CA CYS A 54 -8.50 7.32 -0.90
C CYS A 54 -7.05 7.67 -0.56
N SER A 55 -6.27 8.17 -1.53
CA SER A 55 -4.91 8.60 -1.25
C SER A 55 -4.83 9.91 -0.50
N SER A 56 -3.84 9.99 0.39
CA SER A 56 -3.35 11.26 0.89
C SER A 56 -2.28 11.81 -0.04
N ALA A 57 -2.32 13.13 -0.26
CA ALA A 57 -1.23 13.84 -0.90
C ALA A 57 -0.06 14.01 0.08
N SER A 58 1.14 13.71 -0.40
CA SER A 58 2.40 14.07 0.23
C SER A 58 3.03 15.24 -0.54
N ARG A 59 4.13 15.81 -0.02
CA ARG A 59 4.85 16.88 -0.71
C ARG A 59 5.53 16.35 -1.97
N GLY A 60 5.49 17.15 -3.04
CA GLY A 60 6.24 16.88 -4.27
C GLY A 60 5.59 15.85 -5.20
N GLY A 61 4.26 15.87 -5.38
CA GLY A 61 3.58 14.99 -6.34
C GLY A 61 3.34 13.55 -5.84
N LEU A 62 3.95 13.17 -4.71
CA LEU A 62 3.79 11.85 -4.12
C LEU A 62 2.40 11.65 -3.49
N ARG A 63 1.83 10.47 -3.69
CA ARG A 63 0.55 10.00 -3.15
C ARG A 63 0.77 8.74 -2.34
N GLN A 64 -0.05 8.57 -1.31
CA GLN A 64 -0.02 7.37 -0.47
C GLN A 64 -1.42 6.84 -0.20
N LEU A 65 -1.59 5.52 -0.33
CA LEU A 65 -2.78 4.79 0.09
C LEU A 65 -2.39 3.84 1.23
N TRP A 66 -3.04 3.99 2.38
CA TRP A 66 -2.83 3.13 3.56
C TRP A 66 -4.05 2.23 3.75
N PHE A 67 -3.84 0.93 3.87
CA PHE A 67 -4.94 -0.03 4.00
C PHE A 67 -4.56 -1.24 4.86
N LEU A 68 -5.56 -1.87 5.46
CA LEU A 68 -5.39 -3.16 6.14
C LEU A 68 -5.60 -4.28 5.13
N GLY A 69 -4.72 -5.26 5.12
CA GLY A 69 -4.81 -6.44 4.26
C GLY A 69 -4.37 -7.69 5.01
N GLU A 70 -4.82 -8.84 4.54
CA GLU A 70 -4.35 -10.13 5.04
C GLU A 70 -2.91 -10.36 4.58
N GLY A 71 -2.09 -10.98 5.43
CA GLY A 71 -0.66 -11.13 5.19
C GLY A 71 -0.31 -12.52 4.72
N ASP A 72 -0.19 -12.74 3.41
CA ASP A 72 0.60 -13.84 2.87
C ASP A 72 2.03 -13.34 2.67
N SER A 73 2.89 -13.52 3.67
CA SER A 73 4.33 -13.25 3.51
C SER A 73 5.15 -14.13 4.45
N GLU A 74 5.02 -15.44 4.28
CA GLU A 74 5.99 -16.43 4.80
C GLU A 74 6.25 -17.62 3.86
N GLY A 75 5.62 -17.68 2.68
CA GLY A 75 5.66 -18.86 1.80
C GLY A 75 6.52 -18.80 0.52
N ASP A 76 6.83 -17.62 -0.03
CA ASP A 76 7.39 -17.50 -1.40
C ASP A 76 8.67 -16.63 -1.48
N LEU A 77 9.46 -16.57 -0.41
CA LEU A 77 10.80 -15.94 -0.42
C LEU A 77 11.93 -16.93 -0.10
N ALA A 78 11.72 -18.23 -0.39
CA ALA A 78 12.76 -19.26 -0.33
C ALA A 78 13.22 -19.66 -1.73
#